data_AF-A0A2G9LWB0-F1
#
_entry.id   AF-A0A2G9LWB0-F1
#
_cell.length_a   1.000
_cell.length_b   1.000
_cell.length_c   1.000
_cell.angle_alpha   90.00
_cell.angle_beta   90.00
_cell.angle_gamma   90.00
#
_symmetry.space_group_name_H-M   'P 1'
#
loop_
_entity.id
_entity.type
_entity.pdbx_description
1 polymer ?
#
loop_
_entity_poly.entity_id
_entity_poly.type
_entity_poly.pdbx_seq_one_letter_code
_entity_poly.pdbx_strand_id
1 'polypeptide(L)'
;MSDTASPAIKKKLSCAIVGATGVAGQQFVEGLQGHPWFTITHLFASERSAGKVYKEAAVWHGEGSHPADIADMVVLSTDDIEREAANIDIFFSALPSETAREIEGRCAAFKPVISTAA
;
A
#
# COMPACT_ATOMS: atom_id res chain seq x y z
N MET A 1 -3.62 -32.51 4.59
CA MET A 1 -3.65 -31.03 4.58
C MET A 1 -2.23 -30.58 4.82
N SER A 2 -1.51 -30.29 3.74
CA SER A 2 -0.08 -29.99 3.76
C SER A 2 0.15 -28.65 4.42
N ASP A 3 0.74 -28.69 5.61
CA ASP A 3 1.30 -27.56 6.32
C ASP A 3 2.51 -27.05 5.53
N THR A 4 2.27 -26.14 4.58
CA THR A 4 3.32 -25.33 3.98
C THR A 4 3.70 -24.26 4.99
N ALA A 5 4.53 -24.65 5.96
CA ALA A 5 5.14 -23.71 6.88
C ALA A 5 5.80 -22.60 6.05
N SER A 6 5.25 -21.39 6.14
CA SER A 6 5.80 -20.21 5.49
C SER A 6 7.26 -20.06 5.95
N PRO A 7 8.24 -19.86 5.04
CA PRO A 7 9.63 -19.72 5.44
C PRO A 7 9.72 -18.62 6.51
N ALA A 8 10.32 -18.95 7.65
CA ALA A 8 10.36 -18.06 8.80
C ALA A 8 11.15 -16.79 8.46
N ILE A 9 10.43 -15.72 8.09
CA ILE A 9 11.03 -14.42 7.89
C ILE A 9 11.34 -13.84 9.28
N LYS A 10 12.64 -13.59 9.53
CA LYS A 10 13.13 -13.08 10.82
C LYS A 10 12.54 -11.72 11.23
N LYS A 11 12.11 -10.90 10.24
CA LYS A 11 11.46 -9.60 10.43
C LYS A 11 10.57 -9.28 9.24
N LYS A 12 9.29 -8.95 9.46
CA LYS A 12 8.36 -8.52 8.41
C LYS A 12 8.88 -7.25 7.70
N LEU A 13 8.63 -7.17 6.40
CA LEU A 13 8.96 -6.03 5.55
C LEU A 13 7.87 -4.95 5.67
N SER A 14 8.31 -3.70 5.82
CA SER A 14 7.42 -2.54 5.78
C SER A 14 6.99 -2.28 4.33
N CYS A 15 5.69 -2.37 4.04
CA CYS A 15 5.18 -2.12 2.69
C CYS A 15 4.32 -0.86 2.61
N ALA A 16 4.42 -0.20 1.47
CA ALA A 16 3.58 0.92 1.09
C ALA A 16 2.61 0.51 -0.02
N ILE A 17 1.37 1.01 0.05
CA ILE A 17 0.38 0.85 -1.03
C ILE A 17 0.22 2.21 -1.72
N VAL A 18 0.51 2.28 -3.01
CA VAL A 18 0.34 3.47 -3.85
C VAL A 18 -0.95 3.34 -4.65
N GLY A 19 -1.81 4.35 -4.57
CA GLY A 19 -3.20 4.24 -5.07
C GLY A 19 -4.12 3.54 -4.06
N ALA A 20 -3.82 3.65 -2.76
CA ALA A 20 -4.47 2.88 -1.70
C ALA A 20 -5.99 3.08 -1.57
N THR A 21 -6.53 4.22 -2.00
CA THR A 21 -7.96 4.53 -1.89
C THR A 21 -8.80 3.96 -3.04
N GLY A 22 -8.17 3.60 -4.17
CA GLY A 22 -8.85 2.98 -5.29
C GLY A 22 -9.18 1.51 -5.03
N VAL A 23 -10.10 0.93 -5.82
CA VAL A 23 -10.57 -0.46 -5.65
C VAL A 23 -9.40 -1.46 -5.64
N ALA A 24 -8.46 -1.36 -6.59
CA ALA A 24 -7.29 -2.25 -6.62
C ALA A 24 -6.36 -2.05 -5.42
N GLY A 25 -6.19 -0.82 -4.93
CA GLY A 25 -5.43 -0.54 -3.71
C GLY A 25 -6.09 -1.15 -2.47
N GLN A 26 -7.42 -1.12 -2.38
CA GLN A 26 -8.18 -1.77 -1.31
C GLN A 26 -8.00 -3.29 -1.33
N GLN A 27 -7.90 -3.92 -2.52
CA GLN A 27 -7.60 -5.35 -2.62
C GLN A 27 -6.19 -5.68 -2.09
N PHE A 28 -5.20 -4.79 -2.27
CA PHE A 28 -3.90 -4.95 -1.58
C PHE A 28 -4.05 -4.82 -0.06
N VAL A 29 -4.85 -3.88 0.43
CA VAL A 29 -5.11 -3.73 1.87
C VAL A 29 -5.68 -5.02 2.45
N GLU A 30 -6.69 -5.61 1.80
CA GLU A 30 -7.28 -6.89 2.21
C GLU A 30 -6.27 -8.04 2.14
N GLY A 31 -5.60 -8.22 1.00
CA GLY A 31 -4.69 -9.33 0.77
C GLY A 31 -3.42 -9.30 1.63
N LEU A 32 -3.00 -8.11 2.07
CA LEU A 32 -1.82 -7.94 2.93
C LEU A 32 -2.16 -7.89 4.42
N GLN A 33 -3.44 -7.89 4.79
CA GLN A 33 -3.85 -7.91 6.19
C GLN A 33 -3.35 -9.20 6.86
N GLY A 34 -2.60 -9.05 7.96
CA GLY A 34 -2.06 -10.19 8.71
C GLY A 34 -0.99 -10.98 7.96
N HIS A 35 -0.50 -10.51 6.79
CA HIS A 35 0.41 -11.28 5.95
C HIS A 35 1.71 -11.66 6.70
N PRO A 36 2.24 -12.89 6.55
CA PRO A 36 3.42 -13.34 7.29
C PRO A 36 4.69 -12.55 6.96
N TRP A 37 4.77 -11.97 5.76
CA TRP A 37 5.97 -11.28 5.27
C TRP A 37 5.89 -9.76 5.29
N PHE A 38 4.68 -9.19 5.29
CA PHE A 38 4.48 -7.77 5.05
C PHE A 38 3.70 -7.12 6.18
N THR A 39 3.97 -5.85 6.43
CA THR A 39 3.19 -4.99 7.32
C THR A 39 2.93 -3.69 6.57
N ILE A 40 1.66 -3.36 6.38
CA ILE A 40 1.25 -2.10 5.75
C ILE A 40 1.62 -0.98 6.70
N THR A 41 2.55 -0.12 6.29
CA THR A 41 3.02 1.01 7.10
C THR A 41 2.72 2.36 6.45
N HIS A 42 2.50 2.41 5.14
CA HIS A 42 2.23 3.63 4.40
C HIS A 42 1.12 3.44 3.37
N LEU A 43 0.25 4.44 3.27
CA LEU A 43 -0.83 4.49 2.28
C LEU A 43 -0.67 5.78 1.49
N PHE A 44 -0.37 5.68 0.20
CA PHE A 44 -0.23 6.82 -0.69
C PHE A 44 -1.44 6.92 -1.61
N ALA A 45 -1.95 8.13 -1.78
CA ALA A 45 -3.01 8.45 -2.73
C ALA A 45 -2.84 9.88 -3.26
N SER A 46 -3.82 10.35 -4.02
CA SER A 46 -3.85 11.73 -4.53
C SER A 46 -3.88 12.76 -3.39
N GLU A 47 -3.48 13.99 -3.69
CA GLU A 47 -3.55 15.14 -2.77
C GLU A 47 -4.93 15.34 -2.13
N ARG A 48 -6.01 15.05 -2.87
CA ARG A 48 -7.40 15.14 -2.34
C ARG A 48 -7.66 14.22 -1.14
N SER A 49 -6.94 13.11 -1.07
CA SER A 49 -7.03 12.09 -0.02
C SER A 49 -6.00 12.30 1.09
N ALA A 50 -4.90 12.99 0.80
CA ALA A 50 -3.81 13.20 1.74
C ALA A 50 -4.27 13.94 3.00
N GLY A 51 -3.66 13.60 4.14
CA GLY A 51 -3.94 14.18 5.46
C GLY A 51 -5.21 13.66 6.14
N LYS A 52 -6.05 12.90 5.43
CA LYS A 52 -7.22 12.23 6.02
C LYS A 52 -6.83 10.86 6.55
N VAL A 53 -7.56 10.38 7.55
CA VAL A 53 -7.50 8.96 7.92
C VAL A 53 -8.14 8.10 6.82
N TYR A 54 -7.65 6.88 6.66
CA TYR A 54 -8.03 6.03 5.53
C TYR A 54 -9.55 5.82 5.39
N LYS A 55 -10.26 5.66 6.51
CA LYS A 55 -11.73 5.49 6.52
C LYS A 55 -12.50 6.69 5.95
N GLU A 56 -11.92 7.89 6.01
CA GLU A 56 -12.49 9.11 5.44
C GLU A 56 -12.05 9.32 3.99
N ALA A 57 -10.85 8.85 3.64
CA ALA A 57 -10.24 9.01 2.33
C ALA A 57 -10.73 7.98 1.30
N ALA A 58 -11.12 6.78 1.74
CA ALA A 58 -11.49 5.64 0.91
C ALA A 58 -12.96 5.23 1.13
N VAL A 59 -13.74 5.24 0.06
CA VAL A 59 -15.03 4.53 0.01
C VAL A 59 -14.72 3.04 -0.03
N TRP A 60 -14.99 2.32 1.05
CA TRP A 60 -14.67 0.89 1.15
C TRP A 60 -15.57 0.05 0.24
N HIS A 61 -14.94 -0.80 -0.57
CA HIS A 61 -15.60 -1.74 -1.47
C HIS A 61 -15.33 -3.21 -1.10
N GLY A 62 -14.56 -3.44 -0.05
CA GLY A 62 -14.30 -4.76 0.50
C GLY A 62 -15.48 -5.33 1.30
N GLU A 63 -15.34 -6.56 1.76
CA GLU A 63 -16.34 -7.16 2.66
C GLU A 63 -16.26 -6.54 4.07
N GLY A 64 -17.41 -6.21 4.66
CA GLY A 64 -17.47 -5.67 6.02
C GLY A 64 -17.01 -4.21 6.14
N SER A 65 -16.47 -3.84 7.30
CA SER A 65 -15.90 -2.52 7.57
C SER A 65 -14.41 -2.47 7.22
N HIS A 66 -13.83 -1.27 7.11
CA HIS A 66 -12.38 -1.10 7.00
C HIS A 66 -11.64 -1.91 8.08
N PRO A 67 -10.49 -2.53 7.76
CA PRO A 67 -9.62 -3.15 8.76
C PRO A 67 -9.24 -2.13 9.84
N ALA A 68 -9.46 -2.47 11.12
CA ALA A 68 -9.31 -1.52 12.23
C ALA A 68 -7.93 -0.84 12.25
N ASP A 69 -6.86 -1.61 12.09
CA ASP A 69 -5.48 -1.10 12.11
C ASP A 69 -5.14 -0.17 10.93
N ILE A 70 -5.91 -0.26 9.84
CA ILE A 70 -5.70 0.53 8.61
C ILE A 70 -6.63 1.74 8.57
N ALA A 71 -7.84 1.62 9.13
CA ALA A 71 -8.89 2.64 9.09
C ALA A 71 -8.43 4.01 9.62
N ASP A 72 -7.58 4.00 10.64
CA ASP A 72 -7.08 5.21 11.30
C ASP A 72 -5.68 5.64 10.80
N MET A 73 -5.08 4.93 9.84
CA MET A 73 -3.83 5.36 9.22
C MET A 73 -4.05 6.64 8.41
N VAL A 74 -3.14 7.60 8.53
CA VAL A 74 -3.16 8.82 7.72
C VAL A 74 -2.70 8.49 6.30
N VAL A 75 -3.50 8.90 5.32
CA VAL A 75 -3.15 8.80 3.91
C VAL A 75 -2.17 9.90 3.56
N LEU A 76 -1.07 9.52 2.90
CA LEU A 76 -0.01 10.39 2.45
C LEU A 76 -0.20 10.77 0.98
N SER A 77 0.32 11.93 0.60
CA SER A 77 0.35 12.34 -0.80
C SER A 77 1.40 11.52 -1.56
N THR A 78 1.13 11.16 -2.81
CA THR A 78 2.17 10.60 -3.68
C THR A 78 3.37 11.54 -3.87
N ASP A 79 3.22 12.82 -3.56
CA ASP A 79 4.32 13.78 -3.58
C ASP A 79 5.29 13.62 -2.39
N ASP A 80 4.92 12.81 -1.39
CA ASP A 80 5.73 12.53 -0.21
C ASP A 80 6.59 11.27 -0.33
N ILE A 81 6.53 10.55 -1.47
CA ILE A 81 7.21 9.25 -1.65
C ILE A 81 8.70 9.31 -1.28
N GLU A 82 9.43 10.30 -1.78
CA GLU A 82 10.86 10.47 -1.56
C GLU A 82 11.20 10.67 -0.08
N ARG A 83 10.34 11.40 0.65
CA ARG A 83 10.53 11.68 2.08
C ARG A 83 10.38 10.42 2.92
N GLU A 84 9.45 9.55 2.54
CA GLU A 84 9.10 8.36 3.32
C GLU A 84 9.85 7.09 2.88
N ALA A 85 10.48 7.10 1.70
CA ALA A 85 11.10 5.92 1.10
C ALA A 85 12.13 5.20 1.99
N ALA A 86 12.78 5.93 2.91
CA ALA A 86 13.72 5.34 3.87
C ALA A 86 13.05 4.35 4.85
N ASN A 87 11.75 4.53 5.13
CA ASN A 87 10.95 3.73 6.06
C ASN A 87 10.17 2.59 5.37
N ILE A 88 10.35 2.43 4.06
CA ILE A 88 9.63 1.49 3.22
C ILE A 88 10.61 0.46 2.67
N ASP A 89 10.24 -0.82 2.66
CA ASP A 89 11.04 -1.90 2.08
C ASP A 89 10.55 -2.27 0.68
N ILE A 90 9.24 -2.11 0.40
CA ILE A 90 8.61 -2.45 -0.88
C ILE A 90 7.37 -1.60 -1.13
N PHE A 91 7.14 -1.23 -2.39
CA PHE A 91 5.92 -0.57 -2.85
C PHE A 91 5.03 -1.54 -3.63
N PHE A 92 3.75 -1.59 -3.28
CA PHE A 92 2.69 -2.16 -4.10
C PHE A 92 1.93 -1.02 -4.78
N SER A 93 1.95 -0.97 -6.11
CA SER A 93 1.33 0.10 -6.90
C SER A 93 0.06 -0.39 -7.57
N ALA A 94 -1.04 0.29 -7.28
CA ALA A 94 -2.37 0.07 -7.84
C ALA A 94 -2.86 1.31 -8.60
N LEU A 95 -1.98 1.91 -9.39
CA LEU A 95 -2.26 3.11 -10.17
C LEU A 95 -2.74 2.76 -11.60
N PRO A 96 -3.58 3.62 -12.23
CA PRO A 96 -3.82 3.55 -13.66
C PRO A 96 -2.51 3.72 -14.46
N SER A 97 -2.36 3.05 -15.61
CA SER A 97 -1.10 3.03 -16.38
C SER A 97 -0.53 4.41 -16.69
N GLU A 98 -1.38 5.41 -16.98
CA GLU A 98 -0.94 6.78 -17.25
C GLU A 98 -0.21 7.40 -16.05
N THR A 99 -0.78 7.28 -14.85
CA THR A 99 -0.21 7.80 -13.61
C THR A 99 0.96 6.96 -13.13
N ALA A 100 0.88 5.63 -13.30
CA ALA A 100 1.92 4.67 -12.92
C ALA A 100 3.26 4.99 -13.58
N ARG A 101 3.25 5.37 -14.86
CA ARG A 101 4.47 5.66 -15.65
C ARG A 101 5.41 6.66 -14.99
N GLU A 102 4.86 7.66 -14.30
CA GLU A 102 5.65 8.68 -13.59
C GLU A 102 5.94 8.25 -12.15
N ILE A 103 4.90 7.88 -11.40
CA ILE A 103 5.00 7.66 -9.95
C ILE A 103 5.81 6.42 -9.62
N GLU A 104 5.68 5.34 -10.39
CA GLU A 104 6.43 4.11 -10.14
C GLU A 104 7.93 4.29 -10.38
N GLY A 105 8.31 5.15 -11.32
CA GLY A 105 9.71 5.53 -11.52
C GLY A 105 10.30 6.22 -10.28
N ARG A 106 9.52 7.09 -9.63
CA ARG A 106 9.90 7.74 -8.38
C ARG A 106 10.06 6.72 -7.25
N CYS A 107 9.13 5.78 -7.10
CA CYS A 107 9.25 4.68 -6.12
C CYS A 107 10.48 3.79 -6.39
N ALA A 108 10.65 3.36 -7.65
CA ALA A 108 11.68 2.43 -8.09
C ALA A 108 13.11 2.98 -7.97
N ALA A 109 13.25 4.31 -7.90
CA ALA A 109 14.52 4.95 -7.59
C ALA A 109 15.03 4.63 -6.18
N PHE A 110 14.15 4.22 -5.26
CA PHE A 110 14.51 3.94 -3.86
C PHE A 110 14.34 2.47 -3.47
N LYS A 111 13.23 1.83 -3.88
CA LYS A 111 12.85 0.48 -3.43
C LYS A 111 12.12 -0.31 -4.53
N PRO A 112 12.05 -1.65 -4.42
CA PRO A 112 11.30 -2.47 -5.37
C PRO A 112 9.82 -2.05 -5.46
N VAL A 113 9.27 -2.12 -6.67
CA VAL A 113 7.86 -1.82 -6.99
C VAL A 113 7.21 -3.05 -7.59
N ILE A 114 6.07 -3.46 -7.03
CA ILE A 114 5.18 -4.47 -7.60
C ILE A 114 3.97 -3.73 -8.15
N SER A 115 3.84 -3.70 -9.48
CA SER A 115 2.80 -2.93 -10.16
C SER A 115 1.67 -3.82 -10.66
N THR A 116 0.44 -3.28 -10.61
CA THR A 116 -0.71 -3.84 -11.35
C THR A 116 -0.90 -3.22 -12.73
N ALA A 117 -0.17 -2.16 -13.06
CA ALA A 117 -0.26 -1.50 -14.35
C ALA A 117 0.40 -2.37 -15.44
N ALA A 118 -0.22 -2.36 -16.62
CA ALA A 118 0.27 -3.01 -17.84
C ALA A 118 0.65 -1.96 -18.88
#